data_AF-A0A2X3LPY9-F1
#
_entry.id   AF-A0A2X3LPY9-F1
#
_cell.length_a   1.000
_cell.length_b   1.000
_cell.length_c   1.000
_cell.angle_alpha   90.00
_cell.angle_beta   90.00
_cell.angle_gamma   90.00
#
_symmetry.space_group_name_H-M   'P 1'
#
loop_
_entity.id
_entity.type
_entity.pdbx_description
1 polymer ?
#
loop_
_entity_poly.entity_id
_entity_poly.type
_entity_poly.pdbx_seq_one_letter_code
_entity_poly.pdbx_strand_id
1 'polypeptide(L)'
;MTCQGTVATFGTVICRIAPGFALWLSRSWPLATRRGHRFNPAKLLIDPCARQIDGEFKDNPLLHAGHNEPDYRDNAAIAPKCVVVVDHYDWEDDAPPRTPWGSTIIYEAHVKGLTYLHPEIPVEIRGTYKALGIR
;
A
#
# COMPACT_ATOMS: atom_id res chain seq x y z
N MET A 1 11.86 30.82 18.99
CA MET A 1 11.80 29.49 18.36
C MET A 1 10.54 28.80 18.86
N THR A 2 9.45 28.92 18.12
CA THR A 2 8.15 28.34 18.50
C THR A 2 7.79 27.31 17.43
N CYS A 3 7.99 26.05 17.78
CA CYS A 3 7.48 24.91 17.02
C CYS A 3 5.96 24.87 17.22
N GLN A 4 5.18 25.47 16.33
CA GLN A 4 3.74 25.25 16.23
C GLN A 4 3.49 24.17 15.19
N GLY A 5 3.68 22.91 15.59
CA GLY A 5 3.27 21.76 14.79
C GLY A 5 1.82 21.40 15.09
N THR A 6 0.87 22.03 14.39
CA THR A 6 -0.50 21.49 14.34
C THR A 6 -0.46 20.27 13.43
N VAL A 7 -0.53 19.08 14.00
CA VAL A 7 -0.69 17.84 13.20
C VAL A 7 -2.07 17.91 12.55
N ALA A 8 -2.10 18.13 11.23
CA ALA A 8 -3.34 18.19 10.46
C ALA A 8 -3.79 16.78 10.06
N THR A 9 -4.38 16.05 11.00
CA THR A 9 -5.05 14.77 10.72
C THR A 9 -6.49 15.04 10.30
N PHE A 10 -6.88 14.54 9.12
CA PHE A 10 -8.26 14.57 8.66
C PHE A 10 -8.87 13.19 8.86
N GLY A 11 -9.90 13.09 9.71
CA GLY A 11 -10.64 11.87 9.96
C GLY A 11 -12.11 12.05 9.62
N THR A 12 -12.75 11.01 9.10
CA THR A 12 -14.21 10.93 8.94
C THR A 12 -14.65 9.51 9.28
N VAL A 13 -15.75 9.39 10.02
CA VAL A 13 -16.37 8.10 10.31
C VAL A 13 -17.49 7.88 9.31
N ILE A 14 -17.39 6.81 8.53
CA ILE A 14 -18.46 6.36 7.65
C ILE A 14 -19.07 5.10 8.29
N CYS A 15 -20.30 5.21 8.78
CA CYS A 15 -21.00 4.09 9.40
C CYS A 15 -21.35 3.01 8.35
N ARG A 16 -21.16 1.73 8.71
CA ARG A 16 -21.55 0.54 7.94
C ARG A 16 -20.77 0.29 6.63
N ILE A 17 -19.47 0.57 6.62
CA ILE A 17 -18.59 0.04 5.56
C ILE A 17 -18.22 -1.41 5.86
N ALA A 18 -18.44 -2.31 4.91
CA ALA A 18 -18.04 -3.71 5.00
C ALA A 18 -16.55 -3.89 4.61
N PRO A 19 -15.86 -4.93 5.12
CA PRO A 19 -14.56 -5.32 4.61
C PRO A 19 -14.64 -5.63 3.10
N GLY A 20 -13.59 -5.32 2.34
CA GLY A 20 -13.59 -5.47 0.89
C GLY A 20 -14.05 -4.22 0.13
N PHE A 21 -14.52 -3.17 0.83
CA PHE A 21 -14.96 -1.94 0.17
C PHE A 21 -13.77 -1.11 -0.34
N ALA A 22 -13.87 -0.62 -1.58
CA ALA A 22 -12.90 0.23 -2.23
C ALA A 22 -13.04 1.70 -1.79
N LEU A 23 -12.00 2.26 -1.19
CA LEU A 23 -11.91 3.66 -0.77
C LEU A 23 -10.85 4.43 -1.57
N TRP A 24 -11.07 5.74 -1.69
CA TRP A 24 -10.10 6.67 -2.25
C TRP A 24 -10.17 8.05 -1.60
N LEU A 25 -9.11 8.84 -1.82
CA LEU A 25 -8.99 10.21 -1.32
C LEU A 25 -8.79 11.20 -2.46
N SER A 26 -9.33 12.40 -2.29
CA SER A 26 -9.06 13.57 -3.15
C SER A 26 -8.95 14.80 -2.28
N ARG A 27 -8.00 15.70 -2.57
CA ARG A 27 -7.78 16.92 -1.78
C ARG A 27 -7.78 18.15 -2.66
N SER A 28 -8.67 19.10 -2.35
CA SER A 28 -8.69 20.44 -2.96
C SER A 28 -7.90 21.43 -2.12
N TRP A 29 -7.00 22.19 -2.74
CA TRP A 29 -6.25 23.30 -2.14
C TRP A 29 -5.77 24.24 -3.25
N PRO A 30 -5.48 25.53 -2.98
CA PRO A 30 -4.91 26.43 -3.98
C PRO A 30 -3.66 25.85 -4.63
N LEU A 31 -3.70 25.75 -5.97
CA LEU A 31 -2.54 25.33 -6.74
C LEU A 31 -1.51 26.46 -6.76
N ALA A 32 -0.33 26.19 -6.22
CA ALA A 32 0.81 27.10 -6.25
C ALA A 32 2.06 26.30 -6.59
N THR A 33 2.16 25.84 -7.84
CA THR A 33 3.23 24.95 -8.32
C THR A 33 4.63 25.50 -8.01
N ARG A 34 4.83 26.82 -8.17
CA ARG A 34 6.11 27.50 -7.84
C ARG A 34 6.50 27.44 -6.36
N ARG A 35 5.55 27.16 -5.47
CA ARG A 35 5.77 26.96 -4.03
C ARG A 35 5.76 25.48 -3.64
N GLY A 36 5.79 24.56 -4.61
CA GLY A 36 5.77 23.11 -4.40
C GLY A 36 4.38 22.51 -4.16
N HIS A 37 3.31 23.31 -4.15
CA HIS A 37 1.95 22.79 -3.97
C HIS A 37 1.48 22.10 -5.25
N ARG A 38 1.12 20.82 -5.16
CA ARG A 38 0.63 19.99 -6.29
C ARG A 38 -0.71 19.31 -6.01
N PHE A 39 -1.59 19.97 -5.26
CA PHE A 39 -2.92 19.45 -5.01
C PHE A 39 -3.73 19.44 -6.31
N ASN A 40 -4.20 18.27 -6.71
CA ASN A 40 -5.01 18.08 -7.90
C ASN A 40 -6.21 17.16 -7.57
N PRO A 41 -7.43 17.70 -7.40
CA PRO A 41 -8.60 16.90 -7.06
C PRO A 41 -9.06 15.98 -8.20
N ALA A 42 -8.62 16.20 -9.45
CA ALA A 42 -8.92 15.30 -10.57
C ALA A 42 -8.12 13.98 -10.49
N LYS A 43 -7.14 13.89 -9.60
CA LYS A 43 -6.35 12.67 -9.41
C LYS A 43 -6.78 11.98 -8.13
N LEU A 44 -7.31 10.78 -8.30
CA LEU A 44 -7.62 9.85 -7.23
C LEU A 44 -6.31 9.43 -6.55
N LEU A 45 -6.27 9.57 -5.23
CA LEU A 45 -5.14 9.21 -4.39
C LEU A 45 -5.45 7.97 -3.55
N ILE A 46 -4.39 7.22 -3.29
CA ILE A 46 -4.38 6.09 -2.36
C ILE A 46 -4.19 6.65 -0.95
N ASP A 47 -4.85 6.03 0.03
CA ASP A 47 -4.60 6.27 1.44
C ASP A 47 -3.17 5.80 1.78
N PRO A 48 -2.27 6.69 2.25
CA PRO A 48 -0.91 6.32 2.64
C PRO A 48 -0.85 5.23 3.73
N CYS A 49 -1.92 5.07 4.51
CA CYS A 49 -2.04 4.08 5.57
C CYS A 49 -2.88 2.85 5.14
N ALA A 50 -3.19 2.69 3.85
CA ALA A 50 -3.92 1.53 3.35
C ALA A 50 -3.17 0.23 3.64
N ARG A 51 -3.88 -0.75 4.21
CA ARG A 51 -3.32 -2.09 4.52
C ARG A 51 -3.47 -3.08 3.36
N GLN A 52 -4.34 -2.78 2.39
CA GLN A 52 -4.49 -3.56 1.17
C GLN A 52 -4.81 -2.63 0.00
N ILE A 53 -4.21 -2.92 -1.14
CA ILE A 53 -4.44 -2.25 -2.42
C ILE A 53 -5.00 -3.27 -3.39
N ASP A 54 -6.04 -2.88 -4.14
CA ASP A 54 -6.61 -3.66 -5.23
C ASP A 54 -6.30 -3.00 -6.57
N GLY A 55 -5.81 -3.79 -7.52
CA GLY A 55 -5.33 -3.36 -8.84
C GLY A 55 -3.81 -3.29 -8.97
N GLU A 56 -3.36 -3.07 -10.21
CA GLU A 56 -1.95 -2.98 -10.58
C GLU A 56 -1.55 -1.55 -10.96
N PHE A 57 -0.31 -1.16 -10.66
CA PHE A 57 0.27 0.11 -11.09
C PHE A 57 0.81 0.02 -12.51
N LYS A 58 -0.09 -0.15 -13.49
CA LYS A 58 0.28 -0.10 -14.91
C LYS A 58 0.57 1.35 -15.30
N ASP A 59 1.66 1.53 -16.04
CA ASP A 59 2.02 2.86 -16.53
C ASP A 59 0.92 3.41 -17.43
N ASN A 60 0.54 4.66 -17.19
CA ASN A 60 -0.51 5.34 -17.92
C ASN A 60 -0.36 6.87 -17.78
N PRO A 61 -0.48 7.63 -18.87
CA PRO A 61 -0.34 9.09 -18.84
C PRO A 61 -1.36 9.79 -17.93
N LEU A 62 -2.51 9.18 -17.63
CA LEU A 62 -3.52 9.74 -16.71
C LEU A 62 -3.05 9.79 -15.25
N LEU A 63 -2.04 8.99 -14.88
CA LEU A 63 -1.47 9.01 -13.52
C LEU A 63 -0.65 10.26 -13.25
N HIS A 64 -0.19 10.95 -14.30
CA HIS A 64 0.58 12.17 -14.14
C HIS A 64 -0.31 13.35 -13.71
N ALA A 65 0.10 14.08 -12.67
CA ALA A 65 -0.68 15.20 -12.13
C ALA A 65 -0.55 16.51 -12.93
N GLY A 66 0.38 16.57 -13.88
CA GLY A 66 0.77 17.80 -14.60
C GLY A 66 2.06 18.42 -14.07
N HIS A 67 2.76 19.20 -14.91
CA HIS A 67 4.04 19.83 -14.53
C HIS A 67 3.83 21.23 -13.96
N ASN A 68 3.61 22.22 -14.84
CA ASN A 68 3.36 23.61 -14.46
C ASN A 68 1.88 23.85 -14.16
N GLU A 69 1.03 23.25 -14.99
CA GLU A 69 -0.42 23.27 -14.90
C GLU A 69 -0.93 21.88 -14.52
N PRO A 70 -2.05 21.80 -13.77
CA PRO A 70 -2.60 20.52 -13.35
C PRO A 70 -3.28 19.84 -14.54
N ASP A 71 -3.10 18.54 -14.67
CA ASP A 71 -3.89 17.74 -15.60
C ASP A 71 -5.28 17.49 -15.02
N TYR A 72 -6.32 17.96 -15.71
CA TYR A 72 -7.71 17.88 -15.25
C TYR A 72 -8.39 16.54 -15.57
N ARG A 73 -7.73 15.62 -16.29
CA ARG A 73 -8.30 14.32 -16.64
C ARG A 73 -8.39 13.42 -15.40
N ASP A 74 -9.55 12.80 -15.21
CA ASP A 74 -9.78 11.82 -14.15
C ASP A 74 -8.96 10.53 -14.39
N ASN A 75 -8.40 9.97 -13.32
CA ASN A 75 -7.68 8.70 -13.33
C ASN A 75 -8.43 7.58 -12.60
N ALA A 76 -9.66 7.82 -12.10
CA ALA A 76 -10.38 6.86 -11.27
C ALA A 76 -10.60 5.50 -11.95
N ALA A 77 -10.72 5.46 -13.28
CA ALA A 77 -10.90 4.22 -14.04
C ALA A 77 -9.66 3.31 -14.03
N ILE A 78 -8.46 3.85 -13.79
CA ILE A 78 -7.20 3.10 -13.85
C ILE A 78 -6.46 3.03 -12.52
N ALA A 79 -6.70 3.98 -11.62
CA ALA A 79 -5.95 4.09 -10.38
C ALA A 79 -6.36 2.96 -9.41
N PRO A 80 -5.40 2.21 -8.83
CA PRO A 80 -5.68 1.21 -7.81
C PRO A 80 -6.48 1.78 -6.63
N LYS A 81 -7.28 0.93 -5.98
CA LYS A 81 -8.16 1.32 -4.87
C LYS A 81 -7.65 0.76 -3.55
N CYS A 82 -7.93 1.49 -2.47
CA CYS A 82 -7.64 1.00 -1.13
C CYS A 82 -8.77 0.07 -0.70
N VAL A 83 -8.43 -1.05 -0.08
CA VAL A 83 -9.44 -1.99 0.43
C VAL A 83 -9.50 -1.89 1.94
N VAL A 84 -10.71 -1.72 2.48
CA VAL A 84 -10.93 -1.81 3.93
C VAL A 84 -10.78 -3.27 4.36
N VAL A 85 -9.83 -3.53 5.24
CA VAL A 85 -9.55 -4.88 5.77
C VAL A 85 -9.82 -4.94 7.26
N VAL A 86 -10.26 -6.09 7.75
CA VAL A 86 -10.39 -6.38 9.18
C VAL A 86 -9.40 -7.46 9.52
N ASP A 87 -8.65 -7.26 10.60
CA ASP A 87 -7.67 -8.21 11.08
C ASP A 87 -8.30 -9.07 12.17
N HIS A 88 -8.67 -10.29 11.82
CA HIS A 88 -9.25 -11.30 12.72
C HIS A 88 -8.49 -12.63 12.60
N TYR A 89 -7.21 -12.55 12.21
CA TYR A 89 -6.38 -13.74 12.04
C TYR A 89 -6.07 -14.38 13.40
N ASP A 90 -6.28 -15.69 13.51
CA ASP A 90 -5.92 -16.48 14.68
C ASP A 90 -4.46 -16.92 14.55
N TRP A 91 -3.62 -16.42 15.46
CA TRP A 91 -2.18 -16.72 15.48
C TRP A 91 -1.85 -18.03 16.21
N GLU A 92 -2.84 -18.70 16.80
CA GLU A 92 -2.66 -19.94 17.56
C GLU A 92 -1.54 -19.79 18.61
N ASP A 93 -0.51 -20.63 18.56
CA ASP A 93 0.62 -20.65 19.49
C ASP A 93 1.89 -19.95 18.95
N ASP A 94 1.78 -19.09 17.92
CA ASP A 94 2.94 -18.38 17.36
C ASP A 94 3.57 -17.45 18.40
N ALA A 95 4.88 -17.63 18.64
CA ALA A 95 5.64 -16.87 19.62
C ALA A 95 7.04 -16.53 19.08
N PRO A 96 7.59 -15.35 19.44
CA PRO A 96 8.88 -14.92 18.91
C PRO A 96 10.01 -15.85 19.37
N PRO A 97 10.85 -16.39 18.46
CA PRO A 97 11.96 -17.28 18.81
C PRO A 97 13.03 -16.67 19.73
N ARG A 98 13.16 -15.32 19.74
CA ARG A 98 14.11 -14.56 20.59
C ARG A 98 15.56 -15.07 20.53
N THR A 99 16.02 -15.48 19.35
CA THR A 99 17.39 -15.96 19.12
C THR A 99 18.42 -14.92 19.55
N PRO A 100 19.40 -15.26 20.42
CA PRO A 100 20.45 -14.33 20.81
C PRO A 100 21.27 -13.84 19.61
N TRP A 101 21.71 -12.57 19.66
CA TRP A 101 22.51 -11.97 18.59
C TRP A 101 23.81 -12.73 18.29
N GLY A 102 24.47 -13.26 19.32
CA GLY A 102 25.70 -14.04 19.15
C GLY A 102 25.52 -15.39 18.46
N SER A 103 24.28 -15.87 18.32
CA SER A 103 23.92 -17.10 17.60
C SER A 103 23.01 -16.83 16.40
N THR A 104 22.87 -15.58 15.97
CA THR A 104 22.02 -15.20 14.83
C THR A 104 22.78 -15.36 13.52
N ILE A 105 22.20 -16.09 12.57
CA ILE A 105 22.66 -16.17 11.18
C ILE A 105 21.50 -15.65 10.31
N ILE A 106 21.76 -14.59 9.54
CA ILE A 106 20.74 -13.97 8.67
C ILE A 106 20.80 -14.62 7.29
N TYR A 107 19.64 -15.05 6.79
CA TYR A 107 19.47 -15.56 5.44
C TYR A 107 18.63 -14.58 4.62
N GLU A 108 19.27 -13.82 3.72
CA GLU A 108 18.59 -12.93 2.78
C GLU A 108 18.06 -13.73 1.59
N ALA A 109 16.75 -13.63 1.34
CA ALA A 109 16.11 -14.35 0.25
C ALA A 109 14.99 -13.55 -0.40
N HIS A 110 14.86 -13.70 -1.72
CA HIS A 110 13.74 -13.15 -2.48
C HIS A 110 12.56 -14.13 -2.46
N VAL A 111 11.38 -13.70 -1.99
CA VAL A 111 10.16 -14.55 -1.87
C VAL A 111 9.89 -15.34 -3.15
N LYS A 112 9.84 -14.66 -4.29
CA LYS A 112 9.68 -15.31 -5.60
C LYS A 112 10.86 -16.23 -5.94
N GLY A 113 12.06 -15.65 -6.06
CA GLY A 113 13.25 -16.36 -6.55
C GLY A 113 13.63 -17.61 -5.76
N LEU A 114 13.44 -17.62 -4.43
CA LEU A 114 13.83 -18.74 -3.57
C LEU A 114 13.14 -20.05 -3.94
N THR A 115 11.86 -20.00 -4.30
CA THR A 115 11.03 -21.19 -4.53
C THR A 115 10.56 -21.35 -5.97
N TYR A 116 10.85 -20.39 -6.86
CA TYR A 116 10.28 -20.37 -8.22
C TYR A 116 10.64 -21.60 -9.07
N LEU A 117 11.88 -22.08 -8.95
CA LEU A 117 12.37 -23.25 -9.69
C LEU A 117 12.50 -24.50 -8.82
N HIS A 118 12.00 -24.47 -7.58
CA HIS A 118 12.14 -25.58 -6.65
C HIS A 118 11.28 -26.77 -7.09
N PRO A 119 11.87 -27.93 -7.44
CA PRO A 119 11.13 -29.03 -8.06
C PRO A 119 10.12 -29.67 -7.10
N GLU A 120 10.40 -29.69 -5.79
CA GLU A 120 9.56 -30.33 -4.77
C GLU A 120 8.36 -29.46 -4.36
N ILE A 121 8.30 -28.20 -4.77
CA ILE A 121 7.19 -27.31 -4.44
C ILE A 121 6.12 -27.40 -5.55
N PRO A 122 4.83 -27.57 -5.21
CA PRO A 122 3.75 -27.54 -6.19
C PRO A 122 3.77 -26.25 -7.01
N VAL A 123 3.60 -26.38 -8.33
CA VAL A 123 3.82 -25.29 -9.31
C VAL A 123 2.96 -24.07 -9.00
N GLU A 124 1.75 -24.28 -8.50
CA GLU A 124 0.74 -23.26 -8.20
C GLU A 124 1.11 -22.33 -7.02
N ILE A 125 2.00 -22.76 -6.12
CA ILE A 125 2.44 -21.94 -4.98
C ILE A 125 3.88 -21.45 -5.10
N ARG A 126 4.62 -21.87 -6.13
CA ARG A 126 6.01 -21.44 -6.34
C ARG A 126 6.12 -19.92 -6.41
N GLY A 127 7.08 -19.39 -5.67
CA GLY A 127 7.36 -17.97 -5.61
C GLY A 127 6.31 -17.13 -4.88
N THR A 128 5.47 -17.74 -4.05
CA THR A 128 4.49 -17.08 -3.18
C THR A 128 4.89 -17.20 -1.71
N TYR A 129 4.28 -16.39 -0.82
CA TYR A 129 4.49 -16.50 0.63
C TYR A 129 4.16 -17.88 1.19
N LYS A 130 3.15 -18.56 0.62
CA LYS A 130 2.74 -19.91 1.05
C LYS A 130 3.85 -20.94 0.83
N ALA A 131 4.69 -20.77 -0.20
CA ALA A 131 5.79 -21.68 -0.48
C ALA A 131 6.93 -21.63 0.54
N LEU A 132 7.05 -20.57 1.33
CA LEU A 132 8.10 -20.42 2.35
C LEU A 132 7.80 -21.20 3.63
N GLY A 133 6.52 -21.48 3.89
CA GLY A 133 6.05 -22.19 5.09
C GLY A 133 5.72 -23.66 4.84
N ILE A 134 6.04 -24.21 3.67
CA ILE A 134 5.84 -25.63 3.39
C ILE A 134 6.77 -26.41 4.32
N ARG A 135 6.19 -27.30 5.10
CA ARG A 135 6.87 -28.14 6.08
C ARG A 135 6.56 -29.61 5.80
#